data_AF-A0A520A0I3-F1
#
_entry.id   AF-A0A520A0I3-F1
#
_cell.length_a   1.000
_cell.length_b   1.000
_cell.length_c   1.000
_cell.angle_alpha   90.00
_cell.angle_beta   90.00
_cell.angle_gamma   90.00
#
_symmetry.space_group_name_H-M   'P 1'
#
loop_
_entity.id
_entity.type
_entity.pdbx_description
1 polymer ?
#
loop_
_entity_poly.entity_id
_entity_poly.type
_entity_poly.pdbx_seq_one_letter_code
_entity_poly.pdbx_strand_id
1 'polypeptide(L)'
;MSPTLLDINLQQVPDPYLSGTWRVVNRVLSREDPTTALAQATQVHLQDGQLRLDSPTTETTGLWRVERDALLSRPYLLLELAQQEITALVTRLRYSADGHYRALTLYFQSGLELFLVQP
;
A
#
# COMPACT_ATOMS: atom_id res chain seq x y z
N MET A 1 -4.42 -17.95 -16.03
CA MET A 1 -3.09 -17.38 -16.32
C MET A 1 -2.94 -16.11 -15.53
N SER A 2 -1.83 -15.91 -14.81
CA SER A 2 -1.56 -14.62 -14.16
C SER A 2 -1.21 -13.59 -15.24
N PRO A 3 -1.77 -12.37 -15.19
CA PRO A 3 -1.46 -11.36 -16.18
C PRO A 3 0.04 -11.03 -16.17
N THR A 4 0.60 -10.75 -17.35
CA THR A 4 1.97 -10.24 -17.42
C THR A 4 1.98 -8.82 -16.87
N LEU A 5 2.84 -8.57 -15.88
CA LEU A 5 2.90 -7.30 -15.17
C LEU A 5 4.16 -6.53 -15.55
N LEU A 6 3.98 -5.26 -15.89
CA LEU A 6 5.04 -4.32 -16.24
C LEU A 6 5.34 -3.42 -15.04
N ASP A 7 6.63 -3.20 -14.76
CA ASP A 7 7.07 -2.29 -13.71
C ASP A 7 6.83 -0.82 -14.13
N ILE A 8 6.26 -0.03 -13.22
CA ILE A 8 6.05 1.40 -13.42
C ILE A 8 7.21 2.19 -12.83
N ASN A 9 7.66 3.23 -13.52
CA ASN A 9 8.64 4.17 -12.98
C ASN A 9 8.03 4.95 -11.81
N LEU A 10 8.41 4.58 -10.58
CA LEU A 10 7.91 5.19 -9.35
C LEU A 10 8.26 6.68 -9.20
N GLN A 11 9.32 7.15 -9.86
CA GLN A 11 9.72 8.58 -9.79
C GLN A 11 8.74 9.49 -10.52
N GLN A 12 7.99 8.93 -11.48
CA GLN A 12 7.11 9.68 -12.39
C GLN A 12 5.64 9.25 -12.30
N VAL A 13 5.33 8.25 -11.47
CA VAL A 13 3.97 7.75 -11.34
C VAL A 13 3.06 8.83 -10.73
N PRO A 14 1.88 9.10 -11.29
CA PRO A 14 0.90 9.97 -10.64
C PRO A 14 0.33 9.35 -9.36
N ASP A 15 0.12 10.14 -8.32
CA ASP A 15 -0.38 9.66 -7.02
C ASP A 15 -1.72 8.88 -7.09
N PRO A 16 -2.69 9.23 -7.96
CA PRO A 16 -3.92 8.45 -8.13
C PRO A 16 -3.70 6.97 -8.51
N TYR A 17 -2.52 6.60 -9.05
CA TYR A 17 -2.19 5.21 -9.37
C TYR A 17 -2.00 4.34 -8.12
N LEU A 18 -1.77 4.95 -6.96
CA LEU A 18 -1.67 4.27 -5.66
C LEU A 18 -3.04 4.15 -4.98
N SER A 19 -4.05 4.89 -5.46
CA SER A 19 -5.43 4.79 -4.96
C SER A 19 -6.11 3.51 -5.45
N GLY A 20 -7.03 3.00 -4.64
CA GLY A 20 -7.84 1.84 -4.98
C GLY A 20 -8.20 0.97 -3.79
N THR A 21 -8.91 -0.12 -4.08
CA THR A 21 -9.17 -1.21 -3.13
C THR A 21 -8.15 -2.30 -3.39
N TRP A 22 -7.17 -2.40 -2.50
CA TRP A 22 -6.07 -3.34 -2.59
C TRP A 22 -6.31 -4.54 -1.69
N ARG A 23 -6.20 -5.74 -2.23
CA ARG A 23 -6.23 -6.99 -1.46
C ARG A 23 -4.83 -7.39 -1.03
N VAL A 24 -4.64 -7.70 0.25
CA VAL A 24 -3.39 -8.25 0.79
C VAL A 24 -3.27 -9.71 0.37
N VAL A 25 -2.25 -10.04 -0.43
CA VAL A 25 -1.98 -11.42 -0.88
C VAL A 25 -0.81 -12.07 -0.18
N ASN A 26 0.13 -11.27 0.33
CA ASN A 26 1.22 -11.75 1.16
C ASN A 26 1.69 -10.64 2.11
N ARG A 27 2.31 -11.04 3.22
CA ARG A 27 2.94 -10.14 4.18
C ARG A 27 4.19 -10.76 4.77
N VAL A 28 5.17 -9.92 5.09
CA VAL A 28 6.37 -10.33 5.84
C VAL A 28 6.44 -9.48 7.10
N LEU A 29 6.54 -10.14 8.25
CA LEU A 29 6.65 -9.49 9.56
C LEU A 29 8.08 -9.69 10.07
N SER A 30 8.87 -8.63 10.13
CA SER A 30 10.22 -8.69 10.73
C SER A 30 10.21 -8.32 12.21
N ARG A 31 9.75 -7.10 12.54
CA ARG A 31 9.71 -6.57 13.91
C ARG A 31 8.35 -5.98 14.30
N GLU A 32 7.45 -5.83 13.33
CA GLU A 32 6.08 -5.35 13.54
C GLU A 32 5.30 -6.31 14.45
N ASP A 33 4.52 -5.76 15.37
CA ASP A 33 3.61 -6.54 16.19
C ASP A 33 2.51 -7.16 15.30
N PRO A 34 2.34 -8.50 15.28
CA PRO A 34 1.34 -9.16 14.44
C PRO A 34 -0.11 -8.81 14.81
N THR A 35 -0.33 -8.12 15.92
CA THR A 35 -1.65 -7.72 16.40
C THR A 35 -2.10 -6.34 15.89
N THR A 36 -1.23 -5.59 15.21
CA THR A 36 -1.62 -4.27 14.67
C THR A 36 -2.62 -4.39 13.52
N ALA A 37 -3.43 -3.34 13.33
CA ALA A 37 -4.43 -3.29 12.27
C ALA A 37 -3.82 -3.52 10.88
N LEU A 38 -2.64 -2.96 10.61
CA LEU A 38 -1.89 -3.16 9.36
C LEU A 38 -1.39 -4.60 9.21
N ALA A 39 -0.85 -5.20 10.28
CA ALA A 39 -0.37 -6.58 10.25
C ALA A 39 -1.51 -7.59 10.01
N GLN A 40 -2.74 -7.27 10.44
CA GLN A 40 -3.92 -8.12 10.29
C GLN A 40 -4.75 -7.82 9.04
N ALA A 41 -4.52 -6.69 8.36
CA ALA A 41 -5.32 -6.27 7.21
C ALA A 41 -5.40 -7.34 6.10
N THR A 42 -6.59 -7.52 5.54
CA THR A 42 -6.88 -8.35 4.37
C THR A 42 -7.22 -7.48 3.15
N GLN A 43 -7.75 -6.27 3.38
CA GLN A 43 -7.92 -5.22 2.38
C GLN A 43 -7.41 -3.88 2.88
N VAL A 44 -6.89 -3.08 1.95
CA VAL A 44 -6.42 -1.70 2.14
C VAL A 44 -7.14 -0.83 1.11
N HIS A 45 -8.01 0.05 1.56
CA HIS A 45 -8.73 1.00 0.72
C HIS A 45 -8.07 2.37 0.83
N LEU A 46 -7.63 2.90 -0.30
CA LEU A 46 -6.99 4.20 -0.43
C LEU A 46 -7.83 5.02 -1.42
N GLN A 47 -8.74 5.88 -0.92
CA GLN A 47 -9.67 6.64 -1.77
C GLN A 47 -9.84 8.06 -1.23
N ASP A 48 -9.67 9.08 -2.07
CA ASP A 48 -9.95 10.49 -1.75
C ASP A 48 -9.36 10.96 -0.39
N GLY A 49 -8.12 10.55 -0.11
CA GLY A 49 -7.42 10.86 1.16
C GLY A 49 -7.91 10.07 2.38
N GLN A 50 -8.91 9.22 2.23
CA GLN A 50 -9.42 8.30 3.25
C GLN A 50 -8.77 6.92 3.14
N LEU A 51 -8.34 6.41 4.28
CA LEU A 51 -7.80 5.08 4.46
C LEU A 51 -8.82 4.21 5.18
N ARG A 52 -9.00 2.98 4.71
CA ARG A 52 -9.70 1.94 5.45
C ARG A 52 -8.92 0.63 5.37
N LEU A 53 -8.81 -0.06 6.49
CA LEU A 53 -8.23 -1.38 6.61
C LEU A 53 -9.32 -2.33 7.06
N ASP A 54 -9.56 -3.36 6.25
CA ASP A 54 -10.45 -4.44 6.62
C ASP A 54 -9.59 -5.58 7.17
N SER A 55 -9.92 -6.13 8.33
CA SER A 55 -9.33 -7.33 8.91
C SER A 55 -10.42 -8.36 9.22
N PRO A 56 -10.10 -9.62 9.58
CA PRO A 56 -11.11 -10.62 9.88
C PRO A 56 -12.05 -10.26 11.04
N THR A 57 -11.60 -9.41 11.96
CA THR A 57 -12.33 -9.10 13.21
C THR A 57 -12.74 -7.64 13.32
N THR A 58 -12.03 -6.73 12.65
CA THR A 58 -12.17 -5.28 12.85
C THR A 58 -11.97 -4.50 11.55
N GLU A 59 -12.72 -3.42 11.39
CA GLU A 59 -12.46 -2.38 10.39
C GLU A 59 -11.74 -1.21 11.09
N THR A 60 -10.69 -0.67 10.48
CA THR A 60 -9.97 0.50 10.98
C THR A 60 -9.93 1.58 9.91
N THR A 61 -10.30 2.81 10.25
CA THR A 61 -10.30 3.95 9.33
C THR A 61 -9.21 4.95 9.69
N GLY A 62 -8.88 5.81 8.73
CA GLY A 62 -7.84 6.81 8.88
C GLY A 62 -7.73 7.72 7.66
N LEU A 63 -6.63 8.45 7.57
CA LEU A 63 -6.28 9.26 6.42
C LEU A 63 -5.05 8.70 5.72
N TRP A 64 -4.89 9.04 4.45
CA TRP A 64 -3.65 8.78 3.74
C TRP A 64 -3.30 9.91 2.78
N ARG A 65 -2.01 10.04 2.51
CA ARG A 65 -1.47 10.89 1.44
C ARG A 65 -0.21 10.29 0.85
N VAL A 66 0.18 10.80 -0.31
CA VAL A 66 1.48 10.50 -0.93
C VAL A 66 2.45 11.62 -0.62
N GLU A 67 3.63 11.28 -0.14
CA GLU A 67 4.77 12.19 -0.04
C GLU A 67 5.92 11.67 -0.90
N ARG A 68 6.76 12.58 -1.39
CA ARG A 68 7.91 12.22 -2.21
C ARG A 68 9.17 12.77 -1.60
N ASP A 69 10.20 11.94 -1.50
CA ASP A 69 11.49 12.43 -1.05
C ASP A 69 12.10 13.40 -2.08
N ALA A 70 12.77 14.44 -1.59
CA ALA A 70 13.25 15.53 -2.42
C ALA A 70 14.39 15.15 -3.38
N LEU A 71 15.09 14.03 -3.14
CA LEU A 71 16.30 13.67 -3.88
C LEU A 71 15.99 12.71 -5.04
N LEU A 72 15.13 11.73 -4.80
CA LEU A 72 14.86 10.63 -5.71
C LEU A 72 13.38 10.54 -6.12
N SER A 73 12.53 11.46 -5.62
CA SER A 73 11.09 11.50 -5.90
C SER A 73 10.38 10.18 -5.60
N ARG A 74 10.91 9.37 -4.67
CA ARG A 74 10.31 8.07 -4.34
C ARG A 74 9.02 8.31 -3.57
N PRO A 75 7.92 7.66 -3.96
CA PRO A 75 6.65 7.82 -3.26
C PRO A 75 6.65 7.05 -1.95
N TYR A 76 6.22 7.73 -0.90
CA TYR A 76 5.88 7.18 0.40
C TYR A 76 4.38 7.36 0.60
N LEU A 77 3.72 6.32 1.12
CA LEU A 77 2.39 6.47 1.68
C LEU A 77 2.55 6.89 3.13
N LEU A 78 1.94 8.02 3.48
CA LEU A 78 1.77 8.40 4.86
C LEU A 78 0.34 8.07 5.27
N LEU A 79 0.21 7.25 6.31
CA LEU A 79 -1.04 6.71 6.81
C LEU A 79 -1.26 7.24 8.24
N GLU A 80 -2.41 7.83 8.49
CA GLU A 80 -2.82 8.27 9.82
C GLU A 80 -3.92 7.34 10.31
N LEU A 81 -3.59 6.40 11.19
CA LEU A 81 -4.52 5.43 11.76
C LEU A 81 -4.70 5.68 13.25
N ALA A 82 -5.95 5.94 13.66
CA ALA A 82 -6.30 6.36 15.02
C ALA A 82 -5.48 7.58 15.50
N GLN A 83 -4.30 7.37 16.08
CA GLN A 83 -3.38 8.38 16.63
C GLN A 83 -1.91 8.11 16.26
N GLN A 84 -1.67 7.21 15.30
CA GLN A 84 -0.34 6.86 14.83
C GLN A 84 -0.18 7.29 13.39
N GLU A 85 0.89 8.03 13.12
CA GLU A 85 1.36 8.26 11.76
C GLU A 85 2.34 7.16 11.38
N ILE A 86 2.09 6.54 10.23
CA ILE A 86 2.84 5.41 9.74
C ILE A 86 3.28 5.70 8.31
N THR A 87 4.57 5.59 8.05
CA THR A 87 5.14 5.77 6.72
C THR A 87 5.47 4.43 6.07
N ALA A 88 5.06 4.26 4.82
CA ALA A 88 5.42 3.12 3.98
C ALA A 88 6.08 3.58 2.69
N LEU A 89 7.29 3.10 2.40
CA LEU A 89 7.92 3.27 1.10
C LEU A 89 7.20 2.41 0.07
N VAL A 90 6.81 3.00 -1.06
CA VAL A 90 6.40 2.23 -2.24
C VAL A 90 7.66 1.68 -2.89
N THR A 91 7.88 0.37 -2.79
CA THR A 91 9.07 -0.29 -3.36
C THR A 91 8.80 -0.81 -4.76
N ARG A 92 7.54 -1.12 -5.08
CA ARG A 92 7.15 -1.61 -6.40
C ARG A 92 5.71 -1.29 -6.73
N LEU A 93 5.47 -0.87 -7.98
CA LEU A 93 4.14 -0.75 -8.55
C LEU A 93 4.17 -1.34 -9.96
N ARG A 94 3.19 -2.18 -10.25
CA ARG A 94 3.08 -2.91 -11.51
C ARG A 94 1.66 -2.92 -12.03
N TYR A 95 1.55 -2.92 -13.36
CA TYR A 95 0.27 -2.95 -14.07
C TYR A 95 0.29 -4.06 -15.12
N SER A 96 -0.84 -4.69 -15.37
CA SER A 96 -1.04 -5.49 -16.56
C SER A 96 -1.13 -4.60 -17.79
N ALA A 97 -0.80 -5.16 -18.96
CA ALA A 97 -0.83 -4.42 -20.22
C ALA A 97 -2.22 -3.88 -20.59
N ASP A 98 -3.28 -4.53 -20.11
CA ASP A 98 -4.68 -4.11 -20.27
C ASP A 98 -5.15 -3.14 -19.17
N GLY A 99 -4.31 -2.84 -18.16
CA GLY A 99 -4.60 -1.92 -17.07
C GLY A 99 -5.59 -2.43 -16.02
N HIS A 100 -6.15 -3.62 -16.18
CA HIS A 100 -7.13 -4.17 -15.24
C HIS A 100 -6.49 -4.63 -13.93
N TYR A 101 -5.30 -5.24 -14.00
CA TYR A 101 -4.63 -5.77 -12.84
C TYR A 101 -3.47 -4.90 -12.40
N ARG A 102 -3.39 -4.67 -11.09
CA ARG A 102 -2.34 -3.88 -10.45
C ARG A 102 -1.74 -4.65 -9.29
N ALA A 103 -0.43 -4.50 -9.09
CA ALA A 103 0.26 -5.01 -7.93
C ALA A 103 1.12 -3.92 -7.30
N LEU A 104 1.09 -3.85 -5.97
CA LEU A 104 1.75 -2.83 -5.18
C LEU A 104 2.53 -3.53 -4.05
N THR A 105 3.76 -3.11 -3.82
CA THR A 105 4.59 -3.57 -2.69
C THR A 105 4.95 -2.37 -1.84
N LEU A 106 4.65 -2.50 -0.55
CA LEU A 106 4.89 -1.48 0.48
C LEU A 106 5.88 -2.01 1.51
N TYR A 107 6.83 -1.17 1.89
CA TYR A 107 7.78 -1.44 2.97
C TYR A 107 7.62 -0.40 4.08
N PHE A 108 7.27 -0.84 5.27
CA PHE A 108 7.02 0.01 6.43
C PHE A 108 8.27 0.14 7.29
N GLN A 109 8.46 1.30 7.94
CA GLN A 109 9.62 1.52 8.82
C GLN A 109 9.72 0.51 9.98
N SER A 110 8.61 -0.08 10.39
CA SER A 110 8.56 -1.13 11.39
C SER A 110 9.05 -2.50 10.92
N GLY A 111 9.41 -2.63 9.64
CA GLY A 111 9.84 -3.89 9.03
C GLY A 111 8.68 -4.81 8.63
N LEU A 112 7.45 -4.29 8.54
CA LEU A 112 6.35 -4.93 7.83
C LEU A 112 6.55 -4.73 6.31
N GLU A 113 6.28 -5.77 5.54
CA GLU A 113 6.10 -5.68 4.08
C GLU A 113 4.72 -6.18 3.70
N LEU A 114 4.04 -5.44 2.82
CA LEU A 114 2.76 -5.85 2.26
C LEU A 114 2.86 -6.01 0.75
N PHE A 115 2.36 -7.15 0.27
CA PHE A 115 2.15 -7.42 -1.14
C PHE A 115 0.67 -7.34 -1.43
N LEU A 116 0.32 -6.37 -2.26
CA LEU A 116 -1.04 -5.95 -2.53
C LEU A 116 -1.37 -6.17 -4.00
N VAL A 117 -2.61 -6.53 -4.28
CA VAL A 117 -3.11 -6.64 -5.65
C VAL A 117 -4.50 -6.02 -5.78
N GLN A 118 -4.77 -5.46 -6.94
CA GLN A 118 -6.10 -5.00 -7.33
C GLN A 118 -6.44 -5.57 -8.72
N PRO A 119 -7.52 -6.34 -8.86
CA PRO A 119 -8.01 -6.82 -10.15
C PRO A 119 -8.84 -5.78 -10.91
#